data_AF-H1VLJ3-F1
#
_entry.id   AF-H1VLJ3-F1
#
_cell.length_a   1.000
_cell.length_b   1.000
_cell.length_c   1.000
_cell.angle_alpha   90.00
_cell.angle_beta   90.00
_cell.angle_gamma   90.00
#
_symmetry.space_group_name_H-M   'P 1'
#
loop_
_entity.id
_entity.type
_entity.pdbx_description
1 polymer ?
#
loop_
_entity_poly.entity_id
_entity_poly.type
_entity_poly.pdbx_seq_one_letter_code
_entity_poly.pdbx_strand_id
1 'polypeptide(L)'
;MVTGGFRSRQGMEAALANNGCDLIGLGRPAVLNPALPKNTILAADVGDDDAKLYARKIEAPWIAQKLGVKAIGAGAESAWYAGMIRKLGIVAA
;
A
#
# COMPACT_ATOMS: atom_id res chain seq x y z
N MET A 1 -4.83 -14.01 7.59
CA MET A 1 -4.66 -12.77 6.81
C MET A 1 -3.18 -12.44 6.67
N VAL A 2 -2.68 -12.21 5.45
CA VAL A 2 -1.29 -11.79 5.16
C VAL A 2 -1.28 -10.35 4.63
N THR A 3 -0.24 -9.58 4.97
CA THR A 3 -0.08 -8.19 4.53
C THR A 3 1.34 -7.92 4.03
N GLY A 4 1.49 -6.85 3.24
CA GLY A 4 2.78 -6.45 2.67
C GLY A 4 3.14 -7.21 1.39
N GLY A 5 3.95 -6.59 0.53
CA GLY A 5 4.49 -7.25 -0.68
C GLY A 5 3.54 -7.36 -1.88
N PHE A 6 2.22 -7.47 -1.70
CA PHE A 6 1.29 -7.61 -2.84
C PHE A 6 1.23 -6.35 -3.73
N ARG A 7 1.48 -6.54 -5.04
CA ARG A 7 1.55 -5.45 -6.04
C ARG A 7 0.80 -5.74 -7.35
N SER A 8 0.20 -6.92 -7.51
CA SER A 8 -0.57 -7.29 -8.69
C SER A 8 -1.76 -8.19 -8.32
N ARG A 9 -2.82 -8.16 -9.14
CA ARG A 9 -3.97 -9.10 -9.04
C ARG A 9 -3.50 -10.56 -9.06
N GLN A 10 -2.71 -10.93 -10.05
CA GLN A 10 -2.20 -12.30 -10.21
C GLN A 10 -1.44 -12.79 -8.98
N GLY A 11 -0.60 -11.95 -8.36
CA GLY A 11 0.12 -12.32 -7.15
C GLY A 11 -0.80 -12.55 -5.95
N MET A 12 -1.90 -11.79 -5.88
CA MET A 12 -2.92 -11.96 -4.84
C MET A 12 -3.73 -13.24 -5.07
N GLU A 13 -4.20 -13.47 -6.30
CA GLU A 13 -4.95 -14.68 -6.66
C GLU A 13 -4.12 -15.95 -6.47
N ALA A 14 -2.84 -15.94 -6.86
CA ALA A 14 -1.95 -17.07 -6.64
C ALA A 14 -1.77 -17.39 -5.15
N ALA A 15 -1.69 -16.39 -4.28
CA ALA A 15 -1.58 -16.62 -2.84
C ALA A 15 -2.85 -17.24 -2.24
N LEU A 16 -4.03 -16.84 -2.73
CA LEU A 16 -5.32 -17.42 -2.33
C LEU A 16 -5.47 -18.85 -2.87
N ALA A 17 -5.24 -19.06 -4.17
CA ALA A 17 -5.43 -20.33 -4.85
C ALA A 17 -4.52 -21.45 -4.30
N ASN A 18 -3.32 -21.10 -3.86
CA ASN A 18 -2.36 -22.04 -3.27
C ASN A 18 -2.56 -22.24 -1.75
N ASN A 19 -3.67 -21.79 -1.16
CA ASN A 19 -3.92 -21.79 0.28
C ASN A 19 -2.79 -21.12 1.10
N GLY A 20 -2.08 -20.16 0.52
CA GLY A 20 -1.04 -19.40 1.22
C GLY A 20 -1.63 -18.41 2.23
N CYS A 21 -2.87 -17.98 2.03
CA CYS A 21 -3.68 -17.25 3.00
C CYS A 21 -5.17 -17.24 2.62
N ASP A 22 -6.05 -17.01 3.58
CA ASP A 22 -7.49 -16.84 3.34
C ASP A 22 -7.90 -15.39 3.08
N LEU A 23 -7.03 -14.44 3.42
CA LEU A 23 -7.33 -13.00 3.35
C LEU A 23 -6.05 -12.19 3.11
N ILE A 24 -6.15 -11.21 2.22
CA ILE A 24 -5.07 -10.30 1.87
C ILE A 24 -5.39 -8.90 2.40
N GLY A 25 -4.47 -8.34 3.19
CA GLY A 25 -4.57 -6.96 3.67
C GLY A 25 -3.75 -5.99 2.81
N LEU A 26 -4.39 -4.89 2.41
CA LEU A 26 -3.79 -3.81 1.63
C LEU A 26 -3.69 -2.52 2.44
N GLY A 27 -2.47 -2.11 2.76
CA GLY A 27 -2.20 -0.88 3.51
C GLY A 27 -1.82 0.28 2.60
N ARG A 28 -0.51 0.49 2.40
CA ARG A 28 0.04 1.67 1.69
C ARG A 28 -0.62 1.98 0.33
N PRO A 29 -0.90 1.00 -0.56
CA PRO A 29 -1.60 1.31 -1.81
C PRO A 29 -3.02 1.83 -1.62
N ALA A 30 -3.75 1.31 -0.62
CA ALA A 30 -5.12 1.74 -0.32
C ALA A 30 -5.19 3.18 0.19
N VAL A 31 -4.08 3.72 0.71
CA VAL A 31 -3.97 5.13 1.08
C VAL A 31 -3.95 6.04 -0.16
N LEU A 32 -3.36 5.58 -1.26
CA LEU A 32 -3.27 6.35 -2.50
C LEU A 32 -4.55 6.24 -3.34
N ASN A 33 -5.17 5.05 -3.33
CA ASN A 33 -6.45 4.80 -3.98
C ASN A 33 -7.30 3.90 -3.07
N PRO A 34 -8.20 4.46 -2.24
CA PRO A 34 -9.08 3.68 -1.37
C PRO A 34 -10.06 2.78 -2.13
N ALA A 35 -10.34 3.11 -3.39
CA ALA A 35 -11.26 2.35 -4.25
C ALA A 35 -10.57 1.19 -5.02
N LEU A 36 -9.29 0.90 -4.72
CA LEU A 36 -8.51 -0.18 -5.35
C LEU A 36 -9.25 -1.51 -5.53
N PRO A 37 -10.00 -2.03 -4.53
CA PRO A 37 -10.74 -3.27 -4.73
C PRO A 37 -11.72 -3.17 -5.91
N LYS A 38 -12.41 -2.04 -6.05
CA LYS A 38 -13.45 -1.84 -7.06
C LYS A 38 -12.90 -1.46 -8.43
N ASN A 39 -11.92 -0.56 -8.49
CA ASN A 39 -11.47 0.05 -9.76
C ASN A 39 -10.20 -0.56 -10.35
N THR A 40 -9.59 -1.55 -9.68
CA THR A 40 -8.34 -2.16 -10.16
C THR A 40 -8.31 -3.65 -9.89
N ILE A 41 -8.51 -4.09 -8.64
CA ILE A 41 -8.27 -5.49 -8.26
C ILE A 41 -9.41 -6.39 -8.73
N LEU A 42 -10.66 -6.00 -8.53
CA LEU A 42 -11.84 -6.79 -8.91
C LEU A 42 -12.53 -6.23 -10.17
N ALA A 43 -11.91 -5.23 -10.79
CA ALA A 43 -12.42 -4.58 -12.01
C ALA A 43 -12.22 -5.50 -13.22
N ALA A 44 -13.30 -6.07 -13.75
CA ALA A 44 -13.24 -7.02 -14.86
C ALA A 44 -12.77 -6.41 -16.19
N ASP A 45 -12.90 -5.10 -16.34
CA ASP A 45 -12.45 -4.30 -17.48
C ASP A 45 -10.95 -3.96 -17.42
N VAL A 46 -10.29 -4.21 -16.29
CA VAL A 46 -8.84 -4.05 -16.13
C VAL A 46 -8.16 -5.40 -16.35
N GLY A 47 -7.30 -5.47 -17.37
CA GLY A 47 -6.47 -6.63 -17.65
C GLY A 47 -5.46 -6.91 -16.54
N ASP A 48 -5.07 -8.18 -16.37
CA ASP A 48 -4.24 -8.62 -15.26
C ASP A 48 -2.86 -7.94 -15.20
N ASP A 49 -2.26 -7.68 -16.37
CA ASP A 49 -0.97 -6.99 -16.48
C ASP A 49 -1.03 -5.53 -16.00
N ASP A 50 -2.23 -4.93 -16.07
CA ASP A 50 -2.50 -3.54 -15.70
C ASP A 50 -3.07 -3.40 -14.28
N ALA A 51 -3.57 -4.51 -13.70
CA ALA A 51 -4.10 -4.56 -12.34
C ALA A 51 -2.99 -4.51 -11.28
N LYS A 52 -2.26 -3.40 -11.24
CA LYS A 52 -1.09 -3.14 -10.39
C LYS A 52 -1.37 -2.14 -9.28
N LEU A 53 -0.74 -2.37 -8.13
CA LEU A 53 -0.88 -1.53 -6.95
C LEU A 53 0.43 -0.79 -6.70
N TYR A 54 0.32 0.51 -6.42
CA TYR A 54 1.47 1.37 -6.21
C TYR A 54 1.55 1.86 -4.77
N ALA A 55 2.77 2.01 -4.28
CA ALA A 55 3.05 2.72 -3.05
C ALA A 55 4.16 3.74 -3.35
N ARG A 56 3.94 4.98 -2.95
CA ARG A 56 4.92 6.05 -3.02
C ARG A 56 5.99 5.84 -1.94
N LYS A 57 7.26 5.89 -2.34
CA LYS A 57 8.38 5.99 -1.40
C LYS A 57 8.45 7.42 -0.87
N ILE A 58 8.54 7.57 0.45
CA ILE A 58 8.62 8.89 1.08
C ILE A 58 10.03 9.05 1.64
N GLU A 59 10.81 9.92 1.01
CA GLU A 59 12.18 10.18 1.43
C GLU A 59 12.22 11.30 2.45
N ALA A 60 13.10 11.14 3.44
CA ALA A 60 13.38 12.17 4.42
C ALA A 60 13.98 13.40 3.73
N PRO A 61 13.62 14.64 4.15
CA PRO A 61 14.32 15.84 3.70
C PRO A 61 15.83 15.71 3.92
N TRP A 62 16.62 16.14 2.93
CA TRP A 62 18.08 16.02 2.92
C TRP A 62 18.77 16.61 4.17
N ILE A 63 18.19 17.66 4.76
CA ILE A 63 18.69 18.28 6.01
C ILE A 63 18.60 17.31 7.20
N ALA A 64 17.52 16.52 7.28
CA ALA A 64 17.31 15.56 8.34
C ALA A 64 18.24 14.35 8.21
N GLN A 65 18.61 14.00 6.98
CA GLN A 65 19.62 12.96 6.70
C GLN A 65 21.02 13.41 7.14
N LYS A 66 21.41 14.67 6.87
CA LYS A 66 22.70 15.24 7.28
C LYS A 66 22.87 15.41 8.79
N LEU A 67 21.78 15.63 9.53
CA LEU A 67 21.78 15.75 10.99
C LEU A 67 21.95 14.40 11.73
N GLY A 68 22.19 13.30 11.01
CA GLY A 68 22.59 12.03 11.63
C GLY A 68 21.48 11.27 12.33
N VAL A 69 20.21 11.62 12.09
CA VAL A 69 19.07 10.87 12.64
C VAL A 69 18.89 9.58 11.85
N LYS A 70 19.65 8.55 12.23
CA LYS A 70 19.74 7.24 11.54
C LYS A 70 18.42 6.43 11.47
N ALA A 71 17.34 6.90 12.11
CA ALA A 71 16.05 6.22 12.19
C ALA A 71 15.02 6.67 11.14
N ILE A 72 15.32 7.66 10.29
CA ILE A 72 14.27 8.36 9.53
C ILE A 72 13.80 7.61 8.27
N GLY A 73 14.59 6.73 7.65
CA GLY A 73 14.22 6.11 6.37
C GLY A 73 12.87 5.35 6.39
N ALA A 74 12.80 4.22 7.10
CA ALA A 74 11.55 3.46 7.23
C ALA A 74 10.51 4.11 8.16
N GLY A 75 10.99 4.89 9.14
CA GLY A 75 10.16 5.57 10.13
C GLY A 75 9.35 6.73 9.54
N ALA A 76 9.96 7.58 8.72
CA ALA A 76 9.28 8.71 8.10
C ALA A 76 8.22 8.28 7.08
N GLU A 77 8.52 7.26 6.27
CA GLU A 77 7.52 6.73 5.34
C GLU A 77 6.32 6.16 6.10
N SER A 78 6.57 5.36 7.15
CA SER A 78 5.50 4.80 7.97
C SER A 78 4.68 5.89 8.68
N ALA A 79 5.33 6.93 9.21
CA ALA A 79 4.66 8.07 9.84
C ALA A 79 3.80 8.86 8.84
N TRP A 80 4.30 9.07 7.62
CA TRP A 80 3.56 9.75 6.56
C TRP A 80 2.29 8.96 6.17
N TYR A 81 2.41 7.66 5.91
CA TYR A 81 1.26 6.82 5.59
C TYR A 81 0.26 6.72 6.74
N ALA A 82 0.74 6.59 7.99
CA ALA A 82 -0.13 6.60 9.17
C ALA A 82 -0.91 7.92 9.28
N GLY A 83 -0.25 9.06 9.03
CA GLY A 83 -0.90 10.37 8.99
C GLY A 83 -1.96 10.48 7.89
N MET A 84 -1.71 9.91 6.71
CA MET A 84 -2.67 9.89 5.61
C MET A 84 -3.86 8.98 5.89
N ILE A 85 -3.64 7.81 6.47
CA ILE A 85 -4.72 6.92 6.93
C ILE A 85 -5.63 7.65 7.92
N ARG A 86 -5.04 8.36 8.90
CA ARG A 86 -5.81 9.16 9.85
C ARG A 86 -6.65 10.24 9.16
N LYS A 87 -6.09 10.92 8.16
CA LYS A 87 -6.82 11.92 7.37
C LYS A 87 -8.00 11.30 6.62
N LEU A 88 -7.80 10.17 5.96
CA LEU A 88 -8.87 9.43 5.26
C LEU A 88 -9.99 9.04 6.23
N GLY A 89 -9.64 8.54 7.42
CA GLY A 89 -10.62 8.16 8.45
C GLY A 89 -11.42 9.34 9.03
N ILE A 90 -10.87 10.56 9.02
CA ILE A 90 -11.59 11.77 9.46
C ILE A 90 -12.53 12.29 8.37
N VAL A 91 -12.16 12.18 7.09
CA VAL A 91 -12.96 12.68 5.96
C VAL A 91 -14.16 11.77 5.66
N ALA A 92 -14.12 10.50 6.09
CA ALA A 92 -15.17 9.52 5.87
C ALA A 92 -16.20 9.41 7.02
N ALA A 93 -16.08 10.24 8.07
CA ALA A 93 -16.99 10.31 9.22
C ALA A 93 -17.84 11.59 9.16
#